data_AF-A0A0M8Y9K0-F1
#
_entry.id   AF-A0A0M8Y9K0-F1
#
_cell.length_a   1.000
_cell.length_b   1.000
_cell.length_c   1.000
_cell.angle_alpha   90.00
_cell.angle_beta   90.00
_cell.angle_gamma   90.00
#
_symmetry.space_group_name_H-M   'P 1'
#
loop_
_entity.id
_entity.type
_entity.pdbx_description
1 polymer ?
#
loop_
_entity_poly.entity_id
_entity_poly.type
_entity_poly.pdbx_seq_one_letter_code
_entity_poly.pdbx_strand_id
1 'polypeptide(L)'
;MSPAPFHQPGRPEDLPPPGMLWAHGRIELGAYRLLEARPEETFTYDPVGTTYTRDGFTLGPHGMHFDNSAGCWWRLTWVEGGRAVLTGWEPLGQDTIDEELDLLAGGPDWLPWEWLDTLIARYRHEQMGVSFLYWWDGAWGRTDYPDGIDDDGLVTVEGFGTPEELVDHSPVVVPDDEHHLAVADELMRDVAEGGGERAWELFRDLFGADRVDVAAARELLGADWFTWRGAMPAGTPSAAPRRRRVLSMRAWEMLVARAMRSASEAERPAPQETEELRALREALGSLAAERGGELTFTVACERGAMSFPALVDASGEAVEVPWEDSMLPWRLRRAEAHPEHGAWYFLRARATAAGVVVERAYDHWPEWGRRSGRFPNGMAPPRLPDLQEEMAARSPRWWPEWVHLLDDEVPFDPPTDV
;
A
#
# COMPACT_ATOMS: atom_id res chain seq x y z
N MET A 1 -29.44 -15.73 -1.29
CA MET A 1 -28.04 -16.15 -1.55
C MET A 1 -27.19 -15.25 -0.71
N SER A 2 -26.28 -15.76 0.12
CA SER A 2 -25.31 -14.87 0.78
C SER A 2 -24.56 -14.11 -0.33
N PRO A 3 -24.41 -12.78 -0.21
CA PRO A 3 -23.59 -12.04 -1.17
C PRO A 3 -22.21 -12.71 -1.25
N ALA A 4 -21.62 -12.71 -2.45
CA ALA A 4 -20.24 -13.13 -2.59
C ALA A 4 -19.39 -12.25 -1.65
N PRO A 5 -18.43 -12.84 -0.92
CA PRO A 5 -17.56 -12.04 -0.07
C PRO A 5 -16.81 -11.02 -0.93
N PHE A 6 -16.68 -9.80 -0.42
CA PHE A 6 -15.89 -8.74 -1.02
C PHE A 6 -14.46 -9.24 -1.27
N HIS A 7 -13.91 -9.01 -2.46
CA HIS A 7 -12.58 -9.53 -2.77
C HIS A 7 -11.48 -8.68 -2.10
N GLN A 8 -10.36 -9.35 -1.81
CA GLN A 8 -9.12 -8.71 -1.33
C GLN A 8 -7.97 -9.20 -2.23
N PRO A 9 -7.36 -8.32 -3.05
CA PRO A 9 -7.75 -6.92 -3.29
C PRO A 9 -9.11 -6.82 -3.98
N GLY A 10 -9.75 -5.65 -3.86
CA GLY A 10 -11.06 -5.38 -4.45
C GLY A 10 -11.11 -5.63 -5.96
N ARG A 11 -12.29 -5.98 -6.47
CA ARG A 11 -12.53 -6.17 -7.90
C ARG A 11 -13.62 -5.24 -8.42
N PRO A 12 -13.58 -4.89 -9.73
CA PRO A 12 -14.63 -4.05 -10.32
C PRO A 12 -16.06 -4.57 -10.09
N GLU A 13 -16.26 -5.89 -10.07
CA GLU A 13 -17.57 -6.50 -9.81
C GLU A 13 -18.07 -6.38 -8.36
N ASP A 14 -17.22 -5.99 -7.41
CA ASP A 14 -17.61 -5.79 -6.01
C ASP A 14 -18.36 -4.47 -5.81
N LEU A 15 -18.21 -3.52 -6.73
CA LEU A 15 -18.81 -2.20 -6.64
C LEU A 15 -20.19 -2.16 -7.29
N PRO A 16 -21.20 -1.56 -6.63
CA PRO A 16 -22.46 -1.25 -7.29
C PRO A 16 -22.27 -0.12 -8.31
N PRO A 17 -23.22 0.11 -9.24
CA PRO A 17 -23.13 1.23 -10.18
C PRO A 17 -22.93 2.57 -9.44
N PRO A 18 -22.17 3.53 -10.02
CA PRO A 18 -21.88 4.81 -9.36
C PRO A 18 -23.13 5.61 -9.00
N GLY A 19 -24.23 5.43 -9.75
CA GLY A 19 -25.53 6.03 -9.42
C GLY A 19 -26.05 5.60 -8.05
N MET A 20 -25.84 4.35 -7.65
CA MET A 20 -26.28 3.81 -6.35
C MET A 20 -25.43 4.34 -5.20
N LEU A 21 -24.09 4.39 -5.38
CA LEU A 21 -23.19 5.04 -4.41
C LEU A 21 -23.56 6.51 -4.23
N TRP A 22 -23.79 7.22 -5.33
CA TRP A 22 -24.26 8.60 -5.31
C TRP A 22 -25.58 8.77 -4.57
N ALA A 23 -26.57 7.92 -4.87
CA ALA A 23 -27.87 7.96 -4.24
C ALA A 23 -27.78 7.77 -2.72
N HIS A 24 -27.02 6.77 -2.28
CA HIS A 24 -26.79 6.49 -0.86
C HIS A 24 -26.36 7.76 -0.12
N GLY A 25 -25.23 8.36 -0.52
CA GLY A 25 -24.71 9.52 0.20
C GLY A 25 -25.54 10.80 0.01
N ARG A 26 -26.29 10.96 -1.09
CA ARG A 26 -27.24 12.08 -1.25
C ARG A 26 -28.42 11.99 -0.29
N ILE A 27 -28.94 10.78 -0.09
CA ILE A 27 -30.04 10.53 0.84
C ILE A 27 -29.56 10.74 2.27
N GLU A 28 -28.44 10.12 2.64
CA GLU A 28 -27.87 10.25 3.99
C GLU A 28 -27.50 11.69 4.34
N LEU A 29 -26.78 12.39 3.45
CA LEU A 29 -26.43 13.81 3.65
C LEU A 29 -27.67 14.71 3.72
N GLY A 30 -28.70 14.41 2.93
CA GLY A 30 -29.98 15.12 2.96
C GLY A 30 -30.70 14.94 4.30
N ALA A 31 -30.80 13.69 4.76
CA ALA A 31 -31.39 13.34 6.05
C ALA A 31 -30.64 14.01 7.20
N TYR A 32 -29.30 13.95 7.15
CA TYR A 32 -28.47 14.60 8.15
C TYR A 32 -28.76 16.10 8.23
N ARG A 33 -28.67 16.81 7.10
CA ARG A 33 -28.88 18.27 7.02
C ARG A 33 -30.27 18.70 7.48
N LEU A 34 -31.28 17.88 7.21
CA LEU A 34 -32.66 18.22 7.53
C LEU A 34 -33.02 17.90 8.99
N LEU A 35 -32.52 16.77 9.52
CA LEU A 35 -33.06 16.17 10.74
C LEU A 35 -32.12 16.26 11.94
N GLU A 36 -30.80 16.35 11.73
CA GLU A 36 -29.80 16.28 12.81
C GLU A 36 -28.88 17.50 12.86
N ALA A 37 -28.61 18.14 11.72
CA ALA A 37 -27.67 19.25 11.63
C ALA A 37 -28.07 20.43 12.53
N ARG A 38 -27.08 20.97 13.25
CA ARG A 38 -27.28 22.14 14.09
C ARG A 38 -27.01 23.44 13.33
N PRO A 39 -27.69 24.56 13.65
CA PRO A 39 -27.52 25.84 12.95
C PRO A 39 -26.07 26.36 12.93
N GLU A 40 -25.26 26.01 13.92
CA GLU A 40 -23.86 26.40 14.05
C GLU A 40 -22.87 25.52 13.26
N GLU A 41 -23.31 24.40 12.70
CA GLU A 41 -22.43 23.48 11.97
C GLU A 41 -22.09 24.03 10.59
N THR A 42 -20.80 24.23 10.33
CA THR A 42 -20.30 24.64 9.02
C THR A 42 -19.94 23.42 8.19
N PHE A 43 -20.67 23.22 7.10
CA PHE A 43 -20.40 22.19 6.09
C PHE A 43 -19.34 22.67 5.11
N THR A 44 -18.12 22.85 5.60
CA THR A 44 -17.02 23.18 4.69
C THR A 44 -16.62 21.91 3.96
N TYR A 45 -16.80 21.89 2.64
CA TYR A 45 -16.20 20.86 1.81
C TYR A 45 -14.70 20.87 2.05
N ASP A 46 -14.19 19.79 2.63
CA ASP A 46 -12.77 19.57 2.71
C ASP A 46 -12.33 18.77 1.47
N PRO A 47 -11.62 19.39 0.52
CA PRO A 47 -11.05 18.64 -0.59
C PRO A 47 -10.00 17.60 -0.14
N VAL A 48 -9.65 17.58 1.15
CA VAL A 48 -8.49 16.89 1.72
C VAL A 48 -8.83 15.87 2.82
N GLY A 49 -10.03 15.90 3.42
CA GLY A 49 -10.33 15.07 4.62
C GLY A 49 -9.34 15.30 5.78
N THR A 50 -8.65 16.44 5.82
CA THR A 50 -7.63 16.78 6.84
C THR A 50 -8.16 17.63 7.97
N THR A 51 -9.28 18.33 7.74
CA THR A 51 -10.14 18.72 8.83
C THR A 51 -10.82 17.46 9.32
N TYR A 52 -10.76 17.22 10.63
CA TYR A 52 -11.56 16.24 11.36
C TYR A 52 -13.04 16.57 11.19
N THR A 53 -13.52 16.50 9.96
CA THR A 53 -14.90 16.70 9.59
C THR A 53 -15.62 15.42 9.92
N ARG A 54 -16.74 15.62 10.61
CA ARG A 54 -17.75 14.65 10.97
C ARG A 54 -17.79 13.42 10.07
N ASP A 55 -17.88 12.26 10.72
CA ASP A 55 -18.26 10.97 10.13
C ASP A 55 -19.46 11.13 9.17
N GLY A 56 -19.28 10.66 7.94
CA GLY A 56 -20.29 10.60 6.90
C GLY A 56 -19.98 11.42 5.66
N PHE A 57 -21.05 11.83 4.97
CA PHE A 57 -20.96 12.39 3.62
C PHE A 57 -20.76 13.90 3.57
N THR A 58 -19.96 14.36 2.60
CA THR A 58 -19.90 15.76 2.18
C THR A 58 -20.00 15.87 0.66
N LEU A 59 -20.41 17.06 0.20
CA LEU A 59 -20.56 17.36 -1.22
C LEU A 59 -19.64 18.52 -1.61
N GLY A 60 -18.91 18.32 -2.70
CA GLY A 60 -18.01 19.32 -3.26
C GLY A 60 -18.23 19.59 -4.74
N PRO A 61 -17.43 20.49 -5.33
CA PRO A 61 -17.49 20.84 -6.75
C PRO A 61 -17.17 19.67 -7.68
N HIS A 62 -16.53 18.61 -7.19
CA HIS A 62 -16.09 17.46 -7.97
C HIS A 62 -16.81 16.17 -7.57
N GLY A 63 -17.93 16.25 -6.84
CA GLY A 63 -18.72 15.09 -6.46
C GLY A 63 -18.84 14.91 -4.95
N MET A 64 -18.92 13.65 -4.52
CA MET A 64 -19.27 13.26 -3.15
C MET A 64 -18.06 12.63 -2.47
N HIS A 65 -17.90 12.93 -1.18
CA HIS A 65 -16.84 12.41 -0.33
C HIS A 65 -17.50 11.75 0.89
N PHE A 66 -17.05 10.56 1.27
CA PHE A 66 -17.33 9.90 2.54
C PHE A 66 -16.05 9.81 3.37
N ASP A 67 -16.11 10.19 4.64
CA ASP A 67 -15.01 10.07 5.60
C ASP A 67 -15.59 9.50 6.90
N ASN A 68 -15.01 8.41 7.42
CA ASN A 68 -15.50 7.78 8.63
C ASN A 68 -14.95 8.38 9.94
N SER A 69 -14.19 9.48 9.85
CA SER A 69 -13.43 10.09 10.96
C SER A 69 -12.42 9.17 11.67
N ALA A 70 -12.22 7.94 11.18
CA ALA A 70 -11.26 6.95 11.66
C ALA A 70 -10.08 6.80 10.69
N GLY A 71 -9.94 7.73 9.73
CA GLY A 71 -8.85 7.75 8.77
C GLY A 71 -9.08 6.85 7.56
N CYS A 72 -10.33 6.48 7.25
CA CYS A 72 -10.70 5.86 5.97
C CYS A 72 -11.66 6.78 5.24
N TRP A 73 -11.45 6.95 3.93
CA TRP A 73 -12.29 7.81 3.12
C TRP A 73 -12.42 7.30 1.70
N TRP A 74 -13.49 7.69 1.03
CA TRP A 74 -13.63 7.49 -0.41
C TRP A 74 -14.38 8.66 -1.05
N ARG A 75 -14.15 8.85 -2.34
CA ARG A 75 -14.71 9.92 -3.15
C ARG A 75 -15.23 9.38 -4.45
N LEU A 76 -16.47 9.73 -4.76
CA LEU A 76 -17.10 9.51 -6.06
C LEU A 76 -17.17 10.82 -6.83
N THR A 77 -16.52 10.85 -8.00
CA THR A 77 -16.44 12.01 -8.89
C THR A 77 -17.07 11.68 -10.24
N TRP A 78 -18.06 12.48 -10.65
CA TRP A 78 -18.65 12.37 -12.00
C TRP A 78 -17.77 13.07 -13.04
N VAL A 79 -17.66 12.44 -14.21
CA VAL A 79 -16.93 12.94 -15.38
C VAL A 79 -17.90 12.99 -16.58
N GLU A 80 -17.70 13.94 -17.48
CA GLU A 80 -18.49 14.08 -18.71
C GLU A 80 -18.71 12.74 -19.46
N GLY A 81 -19.92 12.57 -19.99
CA GLY A 81 -20.30 11.36 -20.73
C GLY A 81 -20.94 10.26 -19.86
N GLY A 82 -21.39 10.58 -18.65
CA GLY A 82 -22.00 9.59 -17.74
C GLY A 82 -20.96 8.67 -17.08
N ARG A 83 -19.72 9.15 -16.99
CA ARG A 83 -18.57 8.43 -16.47
C ARG A 83 -18.32 8.83 -15.02
N ALA A 84 -17.61 8.00 -14.28
CA ALA A 84 -17.26 8.32 -12.91
C ALA A 84 -15.86 7.80 -12.56
N VAL A 85 -15.27 8.38 -11.51
CA VAL A 85 -14.06 7.88 -10.86
C VAL A 85 -14.36 7.74 -9.38
N LEU A 86 -13.96 6.61 -8.82
CA LEU A 86 -13.98 6.33 -7.39
C LEU A 86 -12.53 6.25 -6.90
N THR A 87 -12.18 7.05 -5.91
CA THR A 87 -10.85 7.04 -5.27
C THR A 87 -11.01 6.94 -3.77
N GLY A 88 -10.09 6.29 -3.07
CA GLY A 88 -10.14 6.29 -1.62
C GLY A 88 -8.85 5.83 -0.96
N TRP A 89 -8.94 5.79 0.36
CA TRP A 89 -7.90 5.38 1.28
C TRP A 89 -8.49 4.52 2.37
N GLU A 90 -7.81 3.42 2.66
CA GLU A 90 -8.05 2.58 3.83
C GLU A 90 -6.70 1.90 4.20
N PRO A 91 -6.38 1.75 5.51
CA PRO A 91 -5.09 1.22 5.95
C PRO A 91 -4.66 -0.15 5.41
N LEU A 92 -5.58 -1.09 5.13
CA LEU A 92 -5.27 -2.36 4.47
C LEU A 92 -4.80 -2.14 3.03
N GLY A 93 -5.19 -1.05 2.39
CA GLY A 93 -4.70 -0.64 1.07
C GLY A 93 -3.28 -0.08 1.04
N GLN A 94 -2.54 -0.05 2.16
CA GLN A 94 -1.17 0.47 2.23
C GLN A 94 -0.22 -0.22 1.22
N ASP A 95 -0.46 -1.49 0.90
CA ASP A 95 0.35 -2.25 -0.06
C ASP A 95 0.47 -1.55 -1.42
N THR A 96 -0.61 -0.94 -1.94
CA THR A 96 -0.57 -0.28 -3.25
C THR A 96 0.29 0.99 -3.24
N ILE A 97 0.42 1.64 -2.09
CA ILE A 97 1.26 2.81 -1.88
C ILE A 97 2.72 2.39 -1.69
N ASP A 98 2.98 1.40 -0.83
CA ASP A 98 4.32 0.88 -0.55
C ASP A 98 4.98 0.28 -1.80
N GLU A 99 4.16 -0.29 -2.69
CA GLU A 99 4.56 -0.81 -3.99
C GLU A 99 4.67 0.27 -5.08
N GLU A 100 4.38 1.51 -4.73
CA GLU A 100 4.37 2.68 -5.62
C GLU A 100 3.57 2.44 -6.91
N LEU A 101 2.42 1.77 -6.81
CA LEU A 101 1.61 1.44 -7.98
C LEU A 101 1.12 2.71 -8.68
N ASP A 102 1.28 2.76 -10.00
CA ASP A 102 0.59 3.74 -10.83
C ASP A 102 -0.88 3.29 -11.01
N LEU A 103 -1.73 3.78 -10.11
CA LEU A 103 -3.17 3.49 -10.10
C LEU A 103 -3.91 3.92 -11.38
N LEU A 104 -3.25 4.73 -12.23
CA LEU A 104 -3.79 5.19 -13.50
C LEU A 104 -3.19 4.44 -14.70
N ALA A 105 -2.28 3.49 -14.49
CA ALA A 105 -1.73 2.69 -15.58
C ALA A 105 -2.83 1.91 -16.32
N GLY A 106 -2.82 1.98 -17.65
CA GLY A 106 -3.86 1.36 -18.49
C GLY A 106 -5.24 2.04 -18.42
N GLY A 107 -5.36 3.17 -17.71
CA GLY A 107 -6.59 3.94 -17.64
C GLY A 107 -7.02 4.53 -18.99
N PRO A 108 -8.32 4.79 -19.21
CA PRO A 108 -8.82 5.30 -20.49
C PRO A 108 -8.47 6.78 -20.72
N ASP A 109 -8.37 7.17 -21.99
CA ASP A 109 -7.95 8.51 -22.42
C ASP A 109 -8.81 9.65 -21.85
N TRP A 110 -10.08 9.38 -21.53
CA TRP A 110 -11.01 10.37 -21.01
C TRP A 110 -10.78 10.71 -19.54
N LEU A 111 -9.99 9.92 -18.79
CA LEU A 111 -9.75 10.20 -17.38
C LEU A 111 -9.25 11.63 -17.19
N PRO A 112 -9.66 12.32 -16.10
CA PRO A 112 -9.17 13.65 -15.77
C PRO A 112 -7.73 13.58 -15.21
N TRP A 113 -6.77 13.19 -16.05
CA TRP A 113 -5.39 12.83 -15.69
C TRP A 113 -4.69 13.87 -14.82
N GLU A 114 -4.67 15.14 -15.22
CA GLU A 114 -3.99 16.22 -14.48
C GLU A 114 -4.56 16.38 -13.06
N TRP A 115 -5.89 16.25 -12.92
CA TRP A 115 -6.55 16.32 -11.63
C TRP A 115 -6.24 15.09 -10.77
N LEU A 116 -6.26 13.89 -11.36
CA LEU A 116 -5.94 12.65 -10.65
C LEU A 116 -4.47 12.61 -10.22
N ASP A 117 -3.55 13.08 -11.06
CA ASP A 117 -2.14 13.21 -10.68
C ASP A 117 -1.96 14.18 -9.52
N THR A 118 -2.63 15.32 -9.58
CA THR A 118 -2.60 16.29 -8.48
C THR A 118 -3.17 15.68 -7.20
N LEU A 119 -4.24 14.90 -7.30
CA LEU A 119 -4.85 14.19 -6.18
C LEU A 119 -3.86 13.16 -5.59
N ILE A 120 -3.35 12.24 -6.41
CA ILE A 120 -2.45 11.16 -5.98
C ILE A 120 -1.13 11.73 -5.44
N ALA A 121 -0.49 12.65 -6.16
CA ALA A 121 0.79 13.22 -5.76
C ALA A 121 0.69 14.01 -4.44
N ARG A 122 -0.44 14.67 -4.19
CA ARG A 122 -0.67 15.40 -2.95
C ARG A 122 -0.60 14.49 -1.72
N TYR A 123 -1.15 13.27 -1.81
CA TYR A 123 -1.23 12.36 -0.67
C TYR A 123 -0.10 11.32 -0.61
N ARG A 124 0.78 11.26 -1.61
CA ARG A 124 1.90 10.30 -1.67
C ARG A 124 2.83 10.35 -0.43
N HIS A 125 2.89 11.49 0.27
CA HIS A 125 3.76 11.68 1.44
C HIS A 125 2.99 11.87 2.75
N GLU A 126 1.67 11.80 2.71
CA GLU A 126 0.81 11.85 3.90
C GLU A 126 0.40 10.41 4.27
N GLN A 127 0.12 10.12 5.54
CA GLN A 127 -0.26 8.76 6.01
C GLN A 127 -1.64 8.28 5.49
N MET A 128 -2.22 8.97 4.50
CA MET A 128 -3.58 8.78 3.97
C MET A 128 -3.62 8.97 2.44
N GLY A 129 -2.69 8.30 1.74
CA GLY A 129 -2.58 8.27 0.28
C GLY A 129 -3.82 7.74 -0.44
N VAL A 130 -3.91 7.91 -1.76
CA VAL A 130 -4.92 7.18 -2.56
C VAL A 130 -4.44 5.73 -2.68
N SER A 131 -5.09 4.79 -2.01
CA SER A 131 -4.76 3.35 -2.09
C SER A 131 -5.50 2.63 -3.21
N PHE A 132 -6.67 3.13 -3.61
CA PHE A 132 -7.42 2.54 -4.72
C PHE A 132 -8.03 3.58 -5.65
N LEU A 133 -8.17 3.21 -6.91
CA LEU A 133 -8.80 4.02 -7.95
C LEU A 133 -9.53 3.13 -8.95
N TYR A 134 -10.82 3.39 -9.13
CA TYR A 134 -11.69 2.72 -10.08
C TYR A 134 -12.34 3.74 -11.01
N TRP A 135 -12.56 3.38 -12.26
CA TRP A 135 -13.23 4.22 -13.26
C TRP A 135 -14.44 3.52 -13.85
N TRP A 136 -15.49 4.28 -14.13
CA TRP A 136 -16.74 3.79 -14.71
C TRP A 136 -16.95 4.34 -16.12
N ASP A 137 -17.16 3.43 -17.07
CA ASP A 137 -17.68 3.73 -18.42
C ASP A 137 -18.62 2.59 -18.86
N GLY A 138 -19.79 2.51 -18.22
CA GLY A 138 -20.76 1.43 -18.39
C GLY A 138 -20.44 0.15 -17.60
N ALA A 139 -19.20 -0.01 -17.17
CA ALA A 139 -18.75 -0.97 -16.15
C ALA A 139 -17.58 -0.35 -15.36
N TRP A 140 -17.35 -0.84 -14.14
CA TRP A 140 -16.15 -0.49 -13.39
C TRP A 140 -14.92 -1.13 -14.04
N GLY A 141 -13.81 -0.40 -13.99
CA GLY A 141 -12.47 -0.88 -14.31
C GLY A 141 -11.47 -0.27 -13.34
N ARG A 142 -10.27 -0.83 -13.29
CA ARG A 142 -9.14 -0.31 -12.52
C ARG A 142 -7.83 -0.74 -13.16
N THR A 143 -6.72 -0.20 -12.67
CA THR A 143 -5.41 -0.76 -13.02
C THR A 143 -5.34 -2.20 -12.53
N ASP A 144 -4.70 -3.05 -13.31
CA ASP A 144 -4.45 -4.42 -12.89
C ASP A 144 -3.26 -4.44 -11.92
N TYR A 145 -3.44 -5.07 -10.77
CA TYR A 145 -2.38 -5.20 -9.77
C TYR A 145 -1.41 -6.34 -10.10
N PRO A 146 -0.13 -6.23 -9.72
CA PRO A 146 0.79 -7.37 -9.75
C PRO A 146 0.41 -8.40 -8.68
N ASP A 147 0.90 -9.63 -8.85
CA ASP A 147 0.79 -10.64 -7.79
C ASP A 147 1.52 -10.17 -6.53
N GLY A 148 0.88 -10.31 -5.37
CA GLY A 148 1.43 -9.95 -4.05
C GLY A 148 0.90 -8.67 -3.44
N ILE A 149 -0.08 -8.01 -4.06
CA ILE A 149 -0.94 -7.03 -3.38
C ILE A 149 -2.00 -7.81 -2.62
N ASP A 150 -1.99 -7.74 -1.29
CA ASP A 150 -2.93 -8.49 -0.45
C ASP A 150 -4.29 -7.78 -0.37
N ASP A 151 -4.30 -6.45 -0.29
CA ASP A 151 -5.51 -5.62 -0.30
C ASP A 151 -5.25 -4.24 -0.95
N ASP A 152 -6.30 -3.59 -1.49
CA ASP A 152 -6.27 -2.21 -1.98
C ASP A 152 -7.08 -1.24 -1.11
N GLY A 153 -7.78 -1.76 -0.10
CA GLY A 153 -8.58 -0.98 0.83
C GLY A 153 -9.99 -0.65 0.33
N LEU A 154 -10.42 -1.25 -0.79
CA LEU A 154 -11.75 -1.01 -1.34
C LEU A 154 -12.89 -1.43 -0.39
N VAL A 155 -12.59 -2.27 0.61
CA VAL A 155 -13.54 -2.70 1.66
C VAL A 155 -14.19 -1.53 2.41
N THR A 156 -13.58 -0.34 2.43
CA THR A 156 -14.22 0.89 2.97
C THR A 156 -15.50 1.30 2.22
N VAL A 157 -15.75 0.73 1.04
CA VAL A 157 -16.95 0.93 0.21
C VAL A 157 -17.91 -0.27 0.30
N GLU A 158 -17.56 -1.32 1.04
CA GLU A 158 -18.43 -2.49 1.24
C GLU A 158 -19.79 -2.07 1.84
N GLY A 159 -20.88 -2.68 1.39
CA GLY A 159 -22.24 -2.36 1.81
C GLY A 159 -22.83 -1.10 1.18
N PHE A 160 -22.02 -0.06 0.94
CA PHE A 160 -22.51 1.20 0.35
C PHE A 160 -23.22 0.99 -0.98
N GLY A 161 -24.25 1.78 -1.24
CA GLY A 161 -25.10 1.63 -2.43
C GLY A 161 -26.17 0.53 -2.32
N THR A 162 -26.36 -0.08 -1.14
CA THR A 162 -27.49 -0.98 -0.84
C THR A 162 -28.52 -0.31 0.08
N PRO A 163 -29.80 -0.74 0.05
CA PRO A 163 -30.83 -0.23 0.95
C PRO A 163 -30.61 -0.65 2.41
N GLU A 164 -30.07 -1.85 2.65
CA GLU A 164 -29.71 -2.32 3.98
C GLU A 164 -28.69 -1.39 4.64
N GLU A 165 -27.60 -1.10 3.92
CA GLU A 165 -26.56 -0.21 4.44
C GLU A 165 -27.08 1.22 4.62
N LEU A 166 -27.92 1.72 3.71
CA LEU A 166 -28.51 3.05 3.84
C LEU A 166 -29.36 3.19 5.11
N VAL A 167 -30.09 2.14 5.50
CA VAL A 167 -30.89 2.12 6.72
C VAL A 167 -29.99 2.00 7.96
N ASP A 168 -28.96 1.15 7.92
CA ASP A 168 -28.04 0.93 9.05
C ASP A 168 -27.15 2.16 9.33
N HIS A 169 -26.61 2.79 8.29
CA HIS A 169 -25.78 3.99 8.37
C HIS A 169 -26.57 5.31 8.45
N SER A 170 -27.90 5.25 8.48
CA SER A 170 -28.73 6.46 8.52
C SER A 170 -28.40 7.32 9.76
N PRO A 171 -28.29 8.66 9.62
CA PRO A 171 -28.02 9.56 10.74
C PRO A 171 -29.18 9.62 11.75
N VAL A 172 -30.33 9.07 11.37
CA VAL A 172 -31.52 8.94 12.21
C VAL A 172 -31.98 7.49 12.22
N VAL A 173 -32.59 7.06 13.32
CA VAL A 173 -33.15 5.70 13.40
C VAL A 173 -34.28 5.56 12.37
N VAL A 174 -34.07 4.66 11.41
CA VAL A 174 -35.07 4.18 10.46
C VAL A 174 -35.42 2.74 10.87
N PRO A 175 -36.69 2.33 10.92
CA PRO A 175 -37.04 0.94 11.21
C PRO A 175 -36.44 -0.01 10.17
N ASP A 176 -35.69 -1.01 10.64
CA ASP A 176 -35.18 -2.11 9.81
C ASP A 176 -36.28 -3.16 9.60
N ASP A 177 -37.26 -2.82 8.76
CA ASP A 177 -38.33 -3.72 8.33
C ASP A 177 -38.48 -3.75 6.80
N GLU A 178 -39.18 -4.77 6.29
CA GLU A 178 -39.34 -5.03 4.85
C GLU A 178 -39.95 -3.83 4.11
N HIS A 179 -40.80 -3.03 4.78
CA HIS A 179 -41.41 -1.87 4.16
C HIS A 179 -40.39 -0.74 3.96
N HIS A 180 -39.62 -0.40 4.99
CA HIS A 180 -38.62 0.67 4.90
C HIS A 180 -37.47 0.29 3.97
N LEU A 181 -37.03 -0.97 3.98
CA LEU A 181 -36.04 -1.45 3.03
C LEU A 181 -36.54 -1.33 1.57
N ALA A 182 -37.81 -1.65 1.31
CA ALA A 182 -38.39 -1.47 -0.02
C ALA A 182 -38.49 0.01 -0.43
N VAL A 183 -38.85 0.91 0.50
CA VAL A 183 -38.89 2.35 0.24
C VAL A 183 -37.48 2.91 -0.01
N ALA A 184 -36.49 2.49 0.79
CA ALA A 184 -35.09 2.86 0.63
C ALA A 184 -34.57 2.42 -0.74
N ASP A 185 -34.86 1.19 -1.15
CA ASP A 185 -34.48 0.62 -2.43
C ASP A 185 -35.12 1.38 -3.62
N GLU A 186 -36.41 1.70 -3.55
CA GLU A 186 -37.07 2.54 -4.55
C GLU A 186 -36.49 3.95 -4.61
N LEU A 187 -36.24 4.57 -3.45
CA LEU A 187 -35.66 5.90 -3.37
C LEU A 187 -34.27 5.94 -3.98
N MET A 188 -33.41 4.97 -3.62
CA MET A 188 -32.06 4.89 -4.15
C MET A 188 -32.06 4.75 -5.67
N ARG A 189 -32.91 3.89 -6.24
CA ARG A 189 -33.03 3.78 -7.70
C ARG A 189 -33.51 5.07 -8.36
N ASP A 190 -34.54 5.71 -7.80
CA ASP A 190 -35.06 6.96 -8.35
C ASP A 190 -33.95 8.04 -8.36
N VAL A 191 -33.23 8.22 -7.26
CA VAL A 191 -32.09 9.17 -7.18
C VAL A 191 -30.94 8.75 -8.11
N ALA A 192 -30.64 7.45 -8.21
CA ALA A 192 -29.60 6.90 -9.09
C ALA A 192 -29.91 7.06 -10.59
N GLU A 193 -31.17 7.24 -10.95
CA GLU A 193 -31.63 7.52 -12.31
C GLU A 193 -31.83 9.02 -12.59
N GLY A 194 -31.68 9.88 -11.57
CA GLY A 194 -31.89 11.33 -11.68
C GLY A 194 -33.36 11.72 -11.51
N GLY A 195 -34.10 10.97 -10.70
CA GLY A 195 -35.49 11.21 -10.33
C GLY A 195 -35.68 12.51 -9.53
N GLY A 196 -36.81 13.18 -9.80
CA GLY A 196 -37.14 14.51 -9.27
C GLY A 196 -38.19 14.46 -8.17
N GLU A 197 -39.46 14.71 -8.51
CA GLU A 197 -40.55 14.84 -7.54
C GLU A 197 -40.80 13.55 -6.74
N ARG A 198 -40.69 12.38 -7.38
CA ARG A 198 -40.90 11.08 -6.73
C ARG A 198 -39.87 10.82 -5.63
N ALA A 199 -38.60 11.13 -5.85
CA ALA A 199 -37.56 11.01 -4.82
C ALA A 199 -37.91 11.80 -3.54
N TRP A 200 -38.52 12.98 -3.65
CA TRP A 200 -38.96 13.74 -2.48
C TRP A 200 -40.08 13.06 -1.70
N GLU A 201 -41.04 12.44 -2.39
CA GLU A 201 -42.12 11.68 -1.76
C GLU A 201 -41.58 10.45 -1.05
N LEU A 202 -40.73 9.67 -1.73
CA LEU A 202 -40.08 8.49 -1.17
C LEU A 202 -39.15 8.83 0.01
N PHE A 203 -38.44 9.95 -0.06
CA PHE A 203 -37.60 10.44 1.04
C PHE A 203 -38.44 10.79 2.27
N ARG A 204 -39.58 11.48 2.08
CA ARG A 204 -40.53 11.74 3.15
C ARG A 204 -41.10 10.44 3.72
N ASP A 205 -41.42 9.48 2.87
CA ASP A 205 -42.01 8.22 3.29
C ASP A 205 -40.99 7.36 4.08
N LEU A 206 -39.70 7.41 3.70
CA LEU A 206 -38.61 6.71 4.41
C LEU A 206 -38.35 7.29 5.81
N PHE A 207 -38.29 8.62 5.93
CA PHE A 207 -37.92 9.28 7.19
C PHE A 207 -39.12 9.75 8.04
N GLY A 208 -40.35 9.59 7.54
CA GLY A 208 -41.59 9.93 8.22
C GLY A 208 -42.13 11.33 7.86
N ALA A 209 -43.42 11.39 7.55
CA ALA A 209 -44.12 12.62 7.18
C ALA A 209 -44.29 13.63 8.34
N ASP A 210 -44.12 13.18 9.58
CA ASP A 210 -44.06 14.03 10.77
C ASP A 210 -42.71 14.71 10.96
N ARG A 211 -41.65 14.18 10.33
CA ARG A 211 -40.27 14.69 10.42
C ARG A 211 -39.86 15.47 9.17
N VAL A 212 -40.37 15.09 8.00
CA VAL A 212 -39.99 15.68 6.71
C VAL A 212 -41.14 16.50 6.11
N ASP A 213 -41.01 17.83 6.17
CA ASP A 213 -41.78 18.73 5.32
C ASP A 213 -41.03 18.92 3.99
N VAL A 214 -41.59 18.40 2.89
CA VAL A 214 -40.97 18.44 1.56
C VAL A 214 -40.74 19.87 1.06
N ALA A 215 -41.63 20.80 1.37
CA ALA A 215 -41.48 22.19 0.92
C ALA A 215 -40.30 22.86 1.66
N ALA A 216 -40.22 22.67 2.98
CA ALA A 216 -39.10 23.17 3.77
C ALA A 216 -37.77 22.49 3.39
N ALA A 217 -37.79 21.18 3.15
CA ALA A 217 -36.61 20.42 2.72
C ALA A 217 -36.06 20.93 1.38
N ARG A 218 -36.92 21.26 0.42
CA ARG A 218 -36.52 21.86 -0.86
C ARG A 218 -35.94 23.27 -0.72
N GLU A 219 -36.48 24.06 0.20
CA GLU A 219 -35.93 25.39 0.49
C GLU A 219 -34.52 25.28 1.09
N LEU A 220 -34.31 24.34 2.01
CA LEU A 220 -33.04 24.13 2.68
C LEU A 220 -31.97 23.49 1.79
N LEU A 221 -32.31 22.39 1.11
CA LEU A 221 -31.37 21.57 0.34
C LEU A 221 -31.23 22.03 -1.12
N GLY A 222 -32.24 22.74 -1.64
CA GLY A 222 -32.38 23.06 -3.06
C GLY A 222 -33.32 22.09 -3.77
N ALA A 223 -34.12 22.61 -4.70
CA ALA A 223 -35.14 21.84 -5.42
C ALA A 223 -34.55 20.72 -6.30
N ASP A 224 -33.32 20.88 -6.76
CA ASP A 224 -32.59 19.96 -7.61
C ASP A 224 -31.73 18.95 -6.83
N TRP A 225 -31.91 18.84 -5.50
CA TRP A 225 -31.06 18.00 -4.65
C TRP A 225 -30.91 16.56 -5.17
N PHE A 226 -32.00 15.88 -5.51
CA PHE A 226 -31.92 14.50 -6.00
C PHE A 226 -31.52 14.37 -7.48
N THR A 227 -31.57 15.48 -8.24
CA THR A 227 -31.31 15.48 -9.69
C THR A 227 -29.92 15.99 -10.07
N TRP A 228 -29.30 16.80 -9.23
CA TRP A 228 -28.03 17.45 -9.54
C TRP A 228 -26.87 16.45 -9.53
N ARG A 229 -26.04 16.50 -10.58
CA ARG A 229 -24.74 15.81 -10.66
C ARG A 229 -23.72 16.75 -11.31
N GLY A 230 -22.91 17.41 -10.50
CA GLY A 230 -21.76 18.15 -11.02
C GLY A 230 -20.77 17.18 -11.65
N ALA A 231 -20.63 17.21 -12.98
CA ALA A 231 -19.64 16.45 -13.71
C ALA A 231 -18.45 17.34 -14.05
N MET A 232 -17.24 16.84 -13.84
CA MET A 232 -16.04 17.51 -14.34
C MET A 232 -15.81 17.20 -15.82
N PRO A 233 -15.10 18.08 -16.56
CA PRO A 233 -14.73 17.80 -17.94
C PRO A 233 -13.94 16.52 -18.08
N ALA A 234 -14.13 15.80 -19.19
CA ALA A 234 -13.23 14.70 -19.54
C ALA A 234 -11.81 15.26 -19.75
N GLY A 235 -10.80 14.50 -19.32
CA GLY A 235 -9.41 14.90 -19.48
C GLY A 235 -8.88 14.66 -20.89
N THR A 236 -7.63 15.06 -21.07
CA THR A 236 -6.81 14.69 -22.22
C THR A 236 -5.83 13.60 -21.82
N PRO A 237 -5.62 12.57 -22.64
CA PRO A 237 -4.70 11.49 -22.31
C PRO A 237 -3.29 12.00 -22.00
N SER A 238 -2.61 11.28 -21.11
CA SER A 238 -1.19 11.52 -20.82
C SER A 238 -0.36 11.45 -22.10
N ALA A 239 0.61 12.36 -22.24
CA ALA A 239 1.50 12.41 -23.41
C ALA A 239 2.42 11.16 -23.52
N ALA A 240 2.71 10.53 -22.39
CA ALA A 240 3.44 9.27 -22.33
C ALA A 240 2.52 8.15 -21.78
N PRO A 241 2.54 6.96 -22.41
CA PRO A 241 1.79 5.82 -21.89
C PRO A 241 2.35 5.44 -20.51
N ARG A 242 1.46 5.34 -19.53
CA ARG A 242 1.79 4.84 -18.21
C ARG A 242 1.98 3.34 -18.26
N ARG A 243 3.00 2.87 -17.56
CA ARG A 243 3.37 1.46 -17.56
C ARG A 243 2.77 0.78 -16.36
N ARG A 244 2.21 -0.39 -16.60
CA ARG A 244 1.71 -1.27 -15.55
C ARG A 244 2.88 -2.02 -14.94
N ARG A 245 3.01 -1.97 -13.62
CA ARG A 245 3.93 -2.81 -12.85
C ARG A 245 3.44 -4.25 -12.87
N VAL A 246 4.33 -5.21 -13.16
CA VAL A 246 3.99 -6.65 -13.23
C VAL A 246 4.60 -7.46 -12.07
N LEU A 247 5.65 -6.95 -11.43
CA LEU A 247 6.20 -7.53 -10.20
C LEU A 247 5.91 -6.64 -9.00
N SER A 248 5.44 -7.20 -7.89
CA SER A 248 5.57 -6.54 -6.58
C SER A 248 7.04 -6.38 -6.19
N MET A 249 7.36 -5.48 -5.26
CA MET A 249 8.65 -5.24 -4.65
C MET A 249 9.15 -6.53 -4.04
N ARG A 250 8.27 -7.24 -3.33
CA ARG A 250 8.58 -8.57 -2.79
C ARG A 250 8.95 -9.57 -3.89
N ALA A 251 8.21 -9.60 -5.01
CA ALA A 251 8.55 -10.49 -6.12
C ALA A 251 9.89 -10.09 -6.77
N TRP A 252 10.17 -8.80 -6.88
CA TRP A 252 11.43 -8.25 -7.38
C TRP A 252 12.61 -8.61 -6.47
N GLU A 253 12.48 -8.43 -5.16
CA GLU A 253 13.46 -8.87 -4.16
C GLU A 253 13.73 -10.38 -4.26
N MET A 254 12.67 -11.18 -4.44
CA MET A 254 12.79 -12.63 -4.59
C MET A 254 13.51 -13.04 -5.89
N LEU A 255 13.29 -12.30 -6.98
CA LEU A 255 13.99 -12.47 -8.24
C LEU A 255 15.49 -12.21 -8.07
N VAL A 256 15.86 -11.06 -7.49
CA VAL A 256 17.27 -10.72 -7.23
C VAL A 256 17.90 -11.70 -6.26
N ALA A 257 17.22 -12.04 -5.16
CA ALA A 257 17.71 -13.01 -4.19
C ALA A 257 17.96 -14.39 -4.82
N ARG A 258 17.13 -14.81 -5.79
CA ARG A 258 17.37 -16.05 -6.55
C ARG A 258 18.65 -15.95 -7.39
N ALA A 259 18.85 -14.87 -8.11
CA ALA A 259 20.05 -14.67 -8.91
C ALA A 259 21.32 -14.58 -8.04
N MET A 260 21.25 -13.89 -6.90
CA MET A 260 22.34 -13.85 -5.91
C MET A 260 22.66 -15.24 -5.35
N ARG A 261 21.70 -16.16 -5.28
CA ARG A 261 21.94 -17.53 -4.80
C ARG A 261 22.71 -18.39 -5.82
N SER A 262 22.59 -18.11 -7.11
CA SER A 262 23.33 -18.80 -8.17
C SER A 262 24.63 -18.08 -8.57
N ALA A 263 24.82 -16.84 -8.12
CA ALA A 263 25.97 -16.02 -8.45
C ALA A 263 27.28 -16.58 -7.86
N SER A 264 28.37 -16.36 -8.58
CA SER A 264 29.73 -16.62 -8.10
C SER A 264 30.33 -15.36 -7.49
N GLU A 265 31.19 -15.53 -6.49
CA GLU A 265 31.94 -14.43 -5.88
C GLU A 265 33.11 -14.02 -6.80
N ALA A 266 33.21 -12.74 -7.17
CA ALA A 266 34.37 -12.26 -7.91
C ALA A 266 35.65 -12.29 -7.06
N GLU A 267 36.78 -12.60 -7.69
CA GLU A 267 38.08 -12.64 -7.02
C GLU A 267 38.56 -11.23 -6.67
N ARG A 268 38.55 -10.88 -5.38
CA ARG A 268 38.91 -9.55 -4.85
C ARG A 268 40.20 -9.57 -4.06
N PRO A 269 40.94 -8.44 -4.01
CA PRO A 269 42.01 -8.26 -3.05
C PRO A 269 41.49 -8.47 -1.62
N ALA A 270 42.26 -9.21 -0.81
CA ALA A 270 41.93 -9.38 0.61
C ALA A 270 41.92 -8.01 1.32
N PRO A 271 40.93 -7.72 2.18
CA PRO A 271 40.93 -6.52 3.00
C PRO A 271 42.18 -6.44 3.88
N GLN A 272 42.64 -5.21 4.14
CA GLN A 272 43.75 -4.98 5.09
C GLN A 272 43.32 -5.35 6.52
N GLU A 273 44.30 -5.70 7.36
CA GLU A 273 44.03 -6.04 8.76
C GLU A 273 43.67 -4.77 9.58
N THR A 274 42.38 -4.58 9.85
CA THR A 274 41.85 -3.44 10.62
C THR A 274 41.87 -3.68 12.13
N GLU A 275 41.66 -2.62 12.92
CA GLU A 275 41.49 -2.74 14.37
C GLU A 275 40.23 -3.53 14.73
N GLU A 276 39.14 -3.30 13.98
CA GLU A 276 37.87 -3.99 14.14
C GLU A 276 37.99 -5.49 13.83
N LEU A 277 38.78 -5.86 12.81
CA LEU A 277 39.00 -7.27 12.47
C LEU A 277 39.78 -7.97 13.57
N ARG A 278 40.81 -7.31 14.12
CA ARG A 278 41.59 -7.82 15.25
C ARG A 278 40.70 -8.01 16.48
N ALA A 279 39.87 -7.03 16.80
CA ALA A 279 38.91 -7.11 17.91
C ALA A 279 37.91 -8.27 17.74
N LEU A 280 37.38 -8.46 16.53
CA LEU A 280 36.48 -9.58 16.23
C LEU A 280 37.17 -10.94 16.45
N ARG A 281 38.40 -11.07 15.96
CA ARG A 281 39.20 -12.30 16.11
C ARG A 281 39.55 -12.59 17.56
N GLU A 282 39.93 -11.58 18.33
CA GLU A 282 40.27 -11.72 19.74
C GLU A 282 39.04 -12.11 20.59
N ALA A 283 37.91 -11.45 20.38
CA ALA A 283 36.66 -11.74 21.08
C ALA A 283 36.17 -13.17 20.77
N LEU A 284 36.12 -13.55 19.48
CA LEU A 284 35.71 -14.91 19.10
C LEU A 284 36.70 -15.98 19.56
N GLY A 285 38.00 -15.70 19.51
CA GLY A 285 39.03 -16.62 19.98
C GLY A 285 38.93 -16.88 21.48
N SER A 286 38.73 -15.82 22.27
CA SER A 286 38.53 -15.91 23.72
C SER A 286 37.29 -16.72 24.06
N LEU A 287 36.16 -16.42 23.41
CA LEU A 287 34.90 -17.12 23.62
C LEU A 287 34.97 -18.61 23.24
N ALA A 288 35.65 -18.94 22.12
CA ALA A 288 35.86 -20.32 21.70
C ALA A 288 36.74 -21.10 22.69
N ALA A 289 37.79 -20.45 23.22
CA ALA A 289 38.67 -21.04 24.23
C ALA A 289 37.94 -21.32 25.54
N GLU A 290 37.10 -20.39 26.01
CA GLU A 290 36.28 -20.58 27.23
C GLU A 290 35.30 -21.75 27.09
N ARG A 291 34.74 -21.96 25.90
CA ARG A 291 33.79 -23.04 25.63
C ARG A 291 34.44 -24.37 25.25
N GLY A 292 35.74 -24.39 24.99
CA GLY A 292 36.49 -25.59 24.62
C GLY A 292 36.06 -26.20 23.28
N GLY A 293 35.56 -25.38 22.35
CA GLY A 293 34.97 -25.86 21.09
C GLY A 293 35.00 -24.84 19.96
N GLU A 294 34.63 -25.28 18.75
CA GLU A 294 34.47 -24.41 17.58
C GLU A 294 33.23 -23.52 17.73
N LEU A 295 33.36 -22.26 17.30
CA LEU A 295 32.27 -21.30 17.22
C LEU A 295 32.20 -20.72 15.82
N THR A 296 30.97 -20.58 15.30
CA THR A 296 30.70 -19.88 14.05
C THR A 296 29.86 -18.64 14.34
N PHE A 297 30.40 -17.49 13.94
CA PHE A 297 29.76 -16.19 13.96
C PHE A 297 29.28 -15.83 12.55
N THR A 298 28.03 -15.41 12.41
CA THR A 298 27.49 -14.93 11.13
C THR A 298 26.71 -13.65 11.29
N VAL A 299 26.84 -12.74 10.32
CA VAL A 299 26.11 -11.47 10.28
C VAL A 299 25.87 -11.03 8.83
N ALA A 300 24.69 -10.48 8.58
CA ALA A 300 24.37 -9.74 7.36
C ALA A 300 24.41 -8.25 7.70
N CYS A 301 25.06 -7.46 6.85
CA CYS A 301 25.18 -6.03 7.05
C CYS A 301 24.98 -5.29 5.73
N GLU A 302 24.04 -4.36 5.76
CA GLU A 302 23.69 -3.43 4.69
C GLU A 302 24.23 -2.05 5.05
N ARG A 303 23.92 -1.03 4.24
CA ARG A 303 24.39 0.33 4.51
C ARG A 303 23.62 0.93 5.69
N GLY A 304 22.30 0.73 5.71
CA GLY A 304 21.40 1.25 6.75
C GLY A 304 20.93 0.22 7.79
N ALA A 305 21.17 -1.07 7.57
CA ALA A 305 20.65 -2.14 8.43
C ALA A 305 21.70 -3.23 8.70
N MET A 306 21.49 -4.01 9.75
CA MET A 306 22.32 -5.16 10.09
C MET A 306 21.47 -6.21 10.80
N SER A 307 21.66 -7.48 10.48
CA SER A 307 21.06 -8.57 11.25
C SER A 307 21.68 -8.65 12.64
N PHE A 308 20.96 -9.19 13.61
CA PHE A 308 21.59 -9.57 14.86
C PHE A 308 22.69 -10.62 14.58
N PRO A 309 23.90 -10.45 15.14
CA PRO A 309 24.94 -11.45 14.97
C PRO A 309 24.50 -12.77 15.58
N ALA A 310 24.63 -13.85 14.82
CA ALA A 310 24.33 -15.20 15.29
C ALA A 310 25.61 -15.93 15.65
N LEU A 311 25.62 -16.57 16.81
CA LEU A 311 26.68 -17.46 17.27
C LEU A 311 26.12 -18.88 17.35
N VAL A 312 26.80 -19.82 16.69
CA VAL A 312 26.50 -21.25 16.80
C VAL A 312 27.75 -22.02 17.19
N ASP A 313 27.58 -23.11 17.92
CA ASP A 313 28.68 -24.01 18.28
C ASP A 313 28.98 -25.04 17.18
N ALA A 314 29.91 -25.96 17.47
CA ALA A 314 30.29 -27.05 16.58
C ALA A 314 29.11 -27.99 16.20
N SER A 315 28.09 -28.10 17.03
CA SER A 315 26.87 -28.87 16.73
C SER A 315 25.90 -28.08 15.83
N GLY A 316 26.11 -26.77 15.73
CA GLY A 316 25.25 -25.84 15.02
C GLY A 316 24.08 -25.34 15.86
N GLU A 317 24.08 -25.59 17.17
CA GLU A 317 23.11 -25.01 18.11
C GLU A 317 23.46 -23.56 18.44
N ALA A 318 22.42 -22.72 18.58
CA ALA A 318 22.59 -21.31 18.89
C ALA A 318 23.16 -21.14 20.31
N VAL A 319 24.16 -20.28 20.43
CA VAL A 319 24.74 -19.96 21.72
C VAL A 319 23.96 -18.81 22.35
N GLU A 320 23.30 -19.07 23.49
CA GLU A 320 22.58 -18.06 24.28
C GLU A 320 23.55 -17.13 25.07
N VAL A 321 24.53 -16.55 24.39
CA VAL A 321 25.35 -15.47 24.93
C VAL A 321 25.24 -14.29 23.99
N PRO A 322 24.76 -13.13 24.48
CA PRO A 322 24.70 -11.95 23.64
C PRO A 322 26.10 -11.55 23.21
N TRP A 323 26.27 -11.28 21.92
CA TRP A 323 27.48 -10.66 21.41
C TRP A 323 27.63 -9.27 22.02
N GLU A 324 28.68 -9.04 22.83
CA GLU A 324 28.79 -7.86 23.69
C GLU A 324 28.89 -6.54 22.90
N ASP A 325 29.60 -6.54 21.76
CA ASP A 325 29.75 -5.36 20.90
C ASP A 325 28.93 -5.50 19.62
N SER A 326 27.61 -5.31 19.77
CA SER A 326 26.64 -5.43 18.68
C SER A 326 26.95 -4.56 17.45
N MET A 327 27.71 -3.48 17.62
CA MET A 327 28.05 -2.55 16.54
C MET A 327 29.40 -2.85 15.86
N LEU A 328 30.21 -3.77 16.40
CA LEU A 328 31.49 -4.14 15.82
C LEU A 328 31.39 -4.54 14.34
N PRO A 329 30.42 -5.36 13.90
CA PRO A 329 30.35 -5.77 12.50
C PRO A 329 30.07 -4.61 11.54
N TRP A 330 29.27 -3.63 11.97
CA TRP A 330 28.99 -2.44 11.17
C TRP A 330 30.25 -1.57 11.02
N ARG A 331 31.01 -1.37 12.11
CA ARG A 331 32.29 -0.65 12.06
C ARG A 331 33.31 -1.40 11.18
N LEU A 332 33.36 -2.73 11.30
CA LEU A 332 34.22 -3.58 10.46
C LEU A 332 33.86 -3.46 8.98
N ARG A 333 32.57 -3.56 8.62
CA ARG A 333 32.09 -3.38 7.24
C ARG A 333 32.55 -2.05 6.68
N ARG A 334 32.39 -0.98 7.45
CA ARG A 334 32.80 0.38 7.05
C ARG A 334 34.32 0.51 6.91
N ALA A 335 35.10 -0.10 7.80
CA ALA A 335 36.57 -0.07 7.75
C ALA A 335 37.13 -0.87 6.57
N GLU A 336 36.46 -1.95 6.17
CA GLU A 336 36.86 -2.81 5.04
C GLU A 336 36.27 -2.38 3.69
N ALA A 337 35.31 -1.44 3.69
CA ALA A 337 34.70 -0.93 2.47
C ALA A 337 35.75 -0.24 1.58
N HIS A 338 35.77 -0.59 0.30
CA HIS A 338 36.67 0.02 -0.66
C HIS A 338 35.89 0.81 -1.72
N PRO A 339 36.35 2.01 -2.13
CA PRO A 339 35.64 2.83 -3.11
C PRO A 339 35.46 2.17 -4.48
N GLU A 340 36.31 1.21 -4.84
CA GLU A 340 36.20 0.53 -6.14
C GLU A 340 35.43 -0.79 -6.11
N HIS A 341 35.69 -1.67 -5.13
CA HIS A 341 35.14 -3.03 -5.09
C HIS A 341 34.00 -3.21 -4.08
N GLY A 342 33.65 -2.14 -3.35
CA GLY A 342 32.52 -2.11 -2.44
C GLY A 342 32.80 -2.74 -1.08
N ALA A 343 31.72 -2.99 -0.34
CA ALA A 343 31.68 -3.64 0.95
C ALA A 343 30.97 -5.01 0.86
N TRP A 344 31.26 -5.88 1.81
CA TRP A 344 30.60 -7.18 1.92
C TRP A 344 29.18 -7.03 2.46
N TYR A 345 28.30 -7.97 2.10
CA TYR A 345 26.95 -8.08 2.66
C TYR A 345 26.86 -9.13 3.76
N PHE A 346 27.63 -10.21 3.62
CA PHE A 346 27.61 -11.31 4.58
C PHE A 346 29.03 -11.56 5.08
N LEU A 347 29.15 -11.80 6.39
CA LEU A 347 30.39 -12.21 7.03
C LEU A 347 30.16 -13.47 7.85
N ARG A 348 31.08 -14.42 7.72
CA ARG A 348 31.18 -15.60 8.58
C ARG A 348 32.58 -15.66 9.18
N ALA A 349 32.66 -15.77 10.50
CA ALA A 349 33.92 -16.03 11.20
C ALA A 349 33.83 -17.36 11.95
N ARG A 350 34.73 -18.30 11.64
CA ARG A 350 34.86 -19.55 12.41
C ARG A 350 36.06 -19.47 13.33
N ALA A 351 35.84 -19.61 14.62
CA ALA A 351 36.88 -19.64 15.64
C ALA A 351 37.12 -21.08 16.10
N THR A 352 38.39 -21.47 16.10
CA THR A 352 38.88 -22.78 16.56
C THR A 352 40.10 -22.58 17.45
N ALA A 353 40.59 -23.65 18.07
CA ALA A 353 41.86 -23.61 18.81
C ALA A 353 43.07 -23.18 17.95
N ALA A 354 43.00 -23.36 16.62
CA ALA A 354 44.07 -22.95 15.69
C ALA A 354 44.00 -21.46 15.31
N GLY A 355 42.90 -20.77 15.65
CA GLY A 355 42.66 -19.38 15.31
C GLY A 355 41.29 -19.16 14.67
N VAL A 356 41.10 -17.94 14.15
CA VAL A 356 39.85 -17.49 13.54
C VAL A 356 40.02 -17.39 12.02
N VAL A 357 39.07 -17.92 11.25
CA VAL A 357 39.02 -17.78 9.79
C VAL A 357 37.79 -16.94 9.46
N VAL A 358 37.98 -15.87 8.67
CA VAL A 358 36.90 -14.94 8.30
C VAL A 358 36.66 -15.02 6.80
N GLU A 359 35.43 -15.34 6.44
CA GLU A 359 34.90 -15.40 5.09
C GLU A 359 33.90 -14.26 4.87
N ARG A 360 33.88 -13.70 3.66
CA ARG A 360 33.03 -12.58 3.26
C ARG A 360 32.35 -12.92 1.95
N ALA A 361 31.12 -12.45 1.77
CA ALA A 361 30.43 -12.49 0.49
C ALA A 361 29.98 -11.07 0.10
N TYR A 362 30.37 -10.64 -1.09
CA TYR A 362 30.08 -9.31 -1.63
C TYR A 362 29.04 -9.37 -2.76
N ASP A 363 28.96 -10.51 -3.45
CA ASP A 363 28.19 -10.63 -4.68
C ASP A 363 27.09 -11.68 -4.63
N HIS A 364 27.18 -12.63 -3.71
CA HIS A 364 26.27 -13.77 -3.70
C HIS A 364 25.63 -13.93 -2.32
N TRP A 365 24.49 -14.61 -2.29
CA TRP A 365 23.86 -15.03 -1.04
C TRP A 365 24.38 -16.43 -0.68
N PRO A 366 25.39 -16.52 0.21
CA PRO A 366 26.11 -17.77 0.46
C PRO A 366 25.22 -18.85 1.06
N GLU A 367 25.51 -20.13 0.76
CA GLU A 367 24.78 -21.27 1.32
C GLU A 367 24.81 -21.29 2.86
N TRP A 368 25.90 -20.85 3.47
CA TRP A 368 26.00 -20.75 4.93
C TRP A 368 25.18 -19.60 5.52
N GLY A 369 24.74 -18.67 4.69
CA GLY A 369 23.71 -17.70 5.06
C GLY A 369 22.29 -18.24 4.93
N ARG A 370 22.12 -19.41 4.31
CA ARG A 370 20.85 -20.13 4.17
C ARG A 370 20.76 -21.14 5.31
N ARG A 371 19.82 -20.96 6.24
CA ARG A 371 19.37 -22.06 7.09
C ARG A 371 17.86 -22.22 7.01
N SER A 372 17.45 -23.48 7.07
CA SER A 372 16.12 -24.02 6.76
C SER A 372 15.10 -23.70 7.86
N GLY A 373 14.01 -23.03 7.48
CA GLY A 373 12.83 -22.82 8.32
C GLY A 373 12.30 -21.39 8.17
N ARG A 374 10.98 -21.25 7.99
CA ARG A 374 10.24 -19.96 7.93
C ARG A 374 10.61 -19.13 9.19
N PHE A 375 11.55 -18.19 9.04
CA PHE A 375 12.14 -17.26 10.02
C PHE A 375 11.78 -17.50 11.51
N PRO A 376 12.74 -18.01 12.30
CA PRO A 376 13.55 -17.12 13.13
C PRO A 376 15.03 -17.58 13.24
N ASN A 377 15.95 -16.75 12.70
CA ASN A 377 17.44 -16.84 12.77
C ASN A 377 18.19 -17.27 11.49
N GLY A 378 17.62 -17.05 10.29
CA GLY A 378 18.37 -17.03 9.02
C GLY A 378 18.62 -15.60 8.54
N MET A 379 19.71 -15.34 7.79
CA MET A 379 19.98 -14.02 7.22
C MET A 379 19.06 -13.76 6.02
N ALA A 380 18.37 -12.61 6.02
CA ALA A 380 17.58 -12.16 4.87
C ALA A 380 18.51 -11.75 3.70
N PRO A 381 18.04 -11.81 2.44
CA PRO A 381 18.76 -11.18 1.35
C PRO A 381 18.83 -9.66 1.59
N PRO A 382 19.86 -8.95 1.10
CA PRO A 382 19.93 -7.51 1.23
C PRO A 382 18.74 -6.84 0.54
N ARG A 383 18.25 -5.75 1.12
CA ARG A 383 17.14 -4.97 0.54
C ARG A 383 17.53 -4.34 -0.79
N LEU A 384 16.57 -4.23 -1.72
CA LEU A 384 16.80 -3.68 -3.06
C LEU A 384 17.44 -2.29 -3.06
N PRO A 385 16.97 -1.30 -2.27
CA PRO A 385 17.62 0.02 -2.23
C PRO A 385 19.08 -0.04 -1.77
N ASP A 386 19.40 -0.89 -0.79
CA ASP A 386 20.79 -1.08 -0.31
C ASP A 386 21.67 -1.76 -1.37
N LEU A 387 21.11 -2.67 -2.19
CA LEU A 387 21.80 -3.25 -3.35
C LEU A 387 22.07 -2.20 -4.43
N GLN A 388 21.04 -1.42 -4.80
CA GLN A 388 21.14 -0.36 -5.81
C GLN A 388 22.20 0.67 -5.44
N GLU A 389 22.18 1.16 -4.19
CA GLU A 389 23.15 2.13 -3.70
C GLU A 389 24.59 1.58 -3.70
N GLU A 390 24.79 0.35 -3.24
CA GLU A 390 26.10 -0.27 -3.21
C GLU A 390 26.63 -0.51 -4.63
N MET A 391 25.79 -0.95 -5.56
CA MET A 391 26.20 -1.12 -6.96
C MET A 391 26.51 0.21 -7.64
N ALA A 392 25.74 1.27 -7.37
CA ALA A 392 26.00 2.62 -7.87
C ALA A 392 27.33 3.21 -7.36
N ALA A 393 27.72 2.88 -6.12
CA ALA A 393 28.99 3.32 -5.54
C ALA A 393 30.20 2.51 -6.04
N ARG A 394 29.98 1.27 -6.50
CA ARG A 394 31.02 0.32 -6.92
C ARG A 394 31.44 0.56 -8.37
N SER A 395 32.70 0.30 -8.70
CA SER A 395 33.18 0.34 -10.08
C SER A 395 32.52 -0.77 -10.91
N PRO A 396 32.09 -0.51 -12.17
CA PRO A 396 31.38 -1.49 -13.00
C PRO A 396 32.10 -2.82 -13.23
N ARG A 397 33.44 -2.83 -13.17
CA ARG A 397 34.23 -4.07 -13.28
C ARG A 397 34.03 -5.06 -12.14
N TRP A 398 33.45 -4.61 -11.02
CA TRP A 398 33.16 -5.40 -9.83
C TRP A 398 31.65 -5.61 -9.64
N TRP A 399 30.85 -5.25 -10.65
CA TRP A 399 29.43 -5.58 -10.64
C TRP A 399 29.25 -7.09 -10.88
N PRO A 400 28.43 -7.74 -10.04
CA PRO A 400 28.07 -9.12 -10.27
C PRO A 400 27.10 -9.25 -11.46
N GLU A 401 27.00 -10.45 -12.02
CA GLU A 401 26.20 -10.71 -13.23
C GLU A 401 24.71 -10.33 -13.06
N TRP A 402 24.17 -10.42 -11.84
CA TRP A 402 22.77 -10.09 -11.55
C TRP A 402 22.49 -8.60 -11.39
N VAL A 403 23.48 -7.70 -11.49
CA VAL A 403 23.29 -6.24 -11.30
C VAL A 403 22.20 -5.66 -12.21
N HIS A 404 22.04 -6.22 -13.40
CA HIS A 404 21.01 -5.78 -14.36
C HIS A 404 19.58 -5.99 -13.83
N LEU A 405 19.40 -6.88 -12.84
CA LEU A 405 18.12 -7.08 -12.17
C LEU A 405 17.76 -5.95 -11.21
N LEU A 406 18.68 -5.02 -10.91
CA LEU A 406 18.42 -3.85 -10.07
C LEU A 406 17.88 -2.65 -10.85
N ASP A 407 17.75 -2.77 -12.17
CA ASP A 407 17.23 -1.71 -13.03
C ASP A 407 15.74 -1.46 -12.74
N ASP A 408 15.35 -0.19 -12.62
CA ASP A 408 13.98 0.24 -12.33
C ASP A 408 12.97 -0.17 -13.43
N GLU A 409 13.47 -0.62 -14.59
CA GLU A 409 12.67 -1.21 -15.66
C GLU A 409 12.19 -2.65 -15.36
N VAL A 410 12.91 -3.39 -14.51
CA VAL A 410 12.65 -4.82 -14.24
C VAL A 410 11.26 -5.10 -13.66
N PRO A 411 10.70 -4.27 -12.76
CA PRO A 411 9.33 -4.48 -12.28
C PRO A 411 8.24 -4.37 -13.34
N PHE A 412 8.55 -3.76 -14.49
CA PHE A 412 7.61 -3.54 -15.59
C PHE A 412 7.85 -4.50 -16.76
N ASP A 413 9.10 -4.90 -16.99
CA ASP A 413 9.51 -5.84 -18.03
C ASP A 413 10.55 -6.84 -17.47
N PRO A 414 10.12 -7.80 -16.64
CA PRO A 414 11.03 -8.71 -15.98
C PRO A 414 11.63 -9.71 -16.97
N PRO A 415 12.93 -10.02 -16.86
CA PRO A 415 13.57 -11.01 -17.71
C PRO A 415 12.96 -12.40 -17.49
N THR A 416 12.85 -13.16 -18.58
CA THR A 416 12.19 -14.48 -18.56
C THR A 416 13.10 -15.64 -18.12
N ASP A 417 14.42 -15.40 -17.99
CA ASP A 417 15.46 -16.43 -17.93
C ASP A 417 16.36 -16.40 -16.67
N VAL A 418 15.78 -16.09 -15.49
CA VAL A 418 16.51 -15.98 -14.20
C VAL A 418 16.38 -17.21 -13.28
#